data_AF-A0A948GEZ2-F1
#
_entry.id   AF-A0A948GEZ2-F1
#
_cell.length_a   1.000
_cell.length_b   1.000
_cell.length_c   1.000
_cell.angle_alpha   90.00
_cell.angle_beta   90.00
_cell.angle_gamma   90.00
#
_symmetry.space_group_name_H-M   'P 1'
#
loop_
_entity.id
_entity.type
_entity.pdbx_description
1 polymer ?
#
loop_
_entity_poly.entity_id
_entity_poly.type
_entity_poly.pdbx_seq_one_letter_code
_entity_poly.pdbx_strand_id
1 'polypeptide(L)'
;MNLSDIRFPRQLEADGTAEAIRKVLMARTVKLWSGGDLDVARIAMDEPLQKALRMARLKGRIQYGFETIFNRLADESKGIANVRGRGGTPYGDRVSRLLLFSNDGAERFYRHIESLLQAHAPRLLGCLLDIDGIALGSALTGKETRIKLLMAEHKDAVSEILRTMVAGQNMPSFGDVSR
;
A
#
# COMPACT_ATOMS: atom_id res chain seq x y z
N MET A 1 13.79 1.15 0.50
CA MET A 1 13.09 -0.15 0.63
C MET A 1 13.40 -0.93 -0.62
N ASN A 2 13.93 -2.14 -0.51
CA ASN A 2 14.22 -2.96 -1.68
C ASN A 2 13.05 -3.93 -1.95
N LEU A 3 12.31 -3.73 -3.05
CA LEU A 3 11.18 -4.58 -3.42
C LEU A 3 11.59 -6.03 -3.72
N SER A 4 12.87 -6.31 -4.04
CA SER A 4 13.35 -7.69 -4.28
C SER A 4 13.36 -8.54 -3.01
N ASP A 5 13.61 -7.94 -1.85
CA ASP A 5 13.89 -8.66 -0.60
C ASP A 5 12.69 -8.66 0.36
N ILE A 6 11.60 -8.00 -0.03
CA ILE A 6 10.37 -7.95 0.76
C ILE A 6 9.73 -9.33 0.84
N ARG A 7 9.32 -9.71 2.05
CA ARG A 7 8.44 -10.85 2.31
C ARG A 7 6.99 -10.36 2.35
N PHE A 8 6.13 -10.92 1.49
CA PHE A 8 4.71 -10.59 1.45
C PHE A 8 3.94 -11.34 2.55
N PRO A 9 2.68 -10.99 2.87
CA PRO A 9 1.81 -11.81 3.70
C PRO A 9 1.88 -13.32 3.39
N ARG A 10 1.87 -14.18 4.41
CA ARG A 10 2.04 -15.65 4.26
C ARG A 10 1.09 -16.28 3.25
N GLN A 11 -0.13 -15.77 3.16
CA GLN A 11 -1.12 -16.26 2.23
C GLN A 11 -0.69 -16.08 0.77
N LEU A 12 -0.08 -14.93 0.42
CA LEU A 12 0.39 -14.65 -0.93
C LEU A 12 1.61 -15.49 -1.32
N GLU A 13 2.47 -15.81 -0.33
CA GLU A 13 3.59 -16.73 -0.56
C GLU A 13 3.08 -18.17 -0.75
N ALA A 14 2.11 -18.60 0.08
CA ALA A 14 1.62 -19.96 0.09
C ALA A 14 0.84 -20.35 -1.19
N ASP A 15 0.19 -19.39 -1.83
CA ASP A 15 -0.54 -19.63 -3.08
C ASP A 15 0.21 -19.18 -4.34
N GLY A 16 1.49 -18.82 -4.20
CA GLY A 16 2.37 -18.47 -5.32
C GLY A 16 2.11 -17.11 -5.97
N THR A 17 1.18 -16.30 -5.45
CA THR A 17 0.90 -14.98 -6.04
C THR A 17 1.94 -13.91 -5.71
N ALA A 18 2.75 -14.10 -4.66
CA ALA A 18 3.76 -13.15 -4.21
C ALA A 18 4.75 -12.73 -5.31
N GLU A 19 5.21 -13.67 -6.14
CA GLU A 19 6.21 -13.38 -7.18
C GLU A 19 5.61 -12.60 -8.35
N ALA A 20 4.36 -12.88 -8.73
CA ALA A 20 3.63 -12.10 -9.72
C ALA A 20 3.42 -10.66 -9.24
N ILE A 21 3.04 -10.49 -7.96
CA ILE A 21 2.91 -9.16 -7.33
C ILE A 21 4.26 -8.44 -7.36
N ARG A 22 5.34 -9.10 -6.94
CA ARG A 22 6.69 -8.53 -6.96
C ARG A 22 7.06 -8.00 -8.34
N LYS A 23 6.91 -8.82 -9.39
CA LYS A 23 7.22 -8.44 -10.77
C LYS A 23 6.43 -7.21 -11.23
N VAL A 24 5.11 -7.19 -10.97
CA VAL A 24 4.26 -6.05 -11.34
C VAL A 24 4.65 -4.78 -10.60
N LEU A 25 4.94 -4.86 -9.29
CA LEU A 25 5.36 -3.69 -8.51
C LEU A 25 6.72 -3.16 -8.98
N MET A 26 7.69 -4.04 -9.24
CA MET A 26 9.03 -3.65 -9.71
C MET A 26 9.00 -3.02 -11.11
N ALA A 27 8.18 -3.54 -12.02
CA ALA A 27 8.04 -3.01 -13.38
C ALA A 27 7.42 -1.61 -13.45
N ARG A 28 6.83 -1.12 -12.35
CA ARG A 28 6.12 0.17 -12.27
C ARG A 28 6.73 1.09 -11.22
N THR A 29 8.01 0.90 -10.92
CA THR A 29 8.71 1.73 -9.95
C THR A 29 8.93 3.14 -10.49
N VAL A 30 8.70 4.10 -9.62
CA VAL A 30 8.99 5.52 -9.86
C VAL A 30 9.67 6.08 -8.61
N LYS A 31 10.54 7.08 -8.81
CA LYS A 31 11.07 7.86 -7.69
C LYS A 31 9.91 8.53 -6.96
N LEU A 32 9.87 8.38 -5.64
CA LEU A 32 8.83 8.97 -4.81
C LEU A 32 8.85 10.51 -4.87
N TRP A 33 10.04 11.10 -4.98
CA TRP A 33 10.25 12.53 -5.23
C TRP A 33 11.64 12.78 -5.81
N SER A 34 11.86 13.98 -6.35
CA SER A 34 13.05 14.37 -7.14
C SER A 34 14.39 14.15 -6.42
N GLY A 35 14.48 14.50 -5.14
CA GLY A 35 15.67 14.34 -4.30
C GLY A 35 15.68 13.10 -3.40
N GLY A 36 14.72 12.19 -3.57
CA GLY A 36 14.61 10.97 -2.77
C GLY A 36 15.43 9.82 -3.35
N ASP A 37 15.73 8.87 -2.45
CA ASP A 37 16.41 7.61 -2.77
C ASP A 37 15.44 6.42 -2.78
N LEU A 38 14.18 6.65 -2.42
CA LEU A 38 13.15 5.64 -2.38
C LEU A 38 12.33 5.57 -3.67
N ASP A 39 12.37 4.42 -4.33
CA ASP A 39 11.42 4.05 -5.38
C ASP A 39 10.18 3.38 -4.79
N VAL A 40 9.02 3.69 -5.36
CA VAL A 40 7.72 3.09 -5.02
C VAL A 40 6.99 2.66 -6.28
N ALA A 41 6.13 1.66 -6.17
CA ALA A 41 5.32 1.22 -7.30
C ALA A 41 4.17 2.20 -7.55
N ARG A 42 4.00 2.66 -8.80
CA ARG A 42 2.83 3.41 -9.27
C ARG A 42 1.75 2.46 -9.76
N ILE A 43 0.55 2.59 -9.22
CA ILE A 43 -0.57 1.68 -9.42
C ILE A 43 -1.79 2.45 -9.92
N ALA A 44 -2.40 1.97 -11.00
CA ALA A 44 -3.65 2.51 -11.52
C ALA A 44 -4.83 2.18 -10.59
N MET A 45 -5.74 3.13 -10.42
CA MET A 45 -6.94 2.95 -9.58
C MET A 45 -8.10 2.35 -10.39
N ASP A 46 -8.05 1.04 -10.65
CA ASP A 46 -9.10 0.31 -11.37
C ASP A 46 -10.28 -0.12 -10.48
N GLU A 47 -11.39 -0.55 -11.09
CA GLU A 47 -12.60 -0.96 -10.36
C GLU A 47 -12.35 -2.11 -9.35
N PRO A 48 -11.57 -3.16 -9.69
CA PRO A 48 -11.17 -4.18 -8.70
C PRO A 48 -10.48 -3.60 -7.46
N LEU A 49 -9.49 -2.72 -7.65
CA LEU A 49 -8.77 -2.09 -6.53
C LEU A 49 -9.69 -1.19 -5.71
N GLN A 50 -10.54 -0.40 -6.37
CA GLN A 50 -11.53 0.43 -5.68
C GLN A 50 -12.48 -0.43 -4.81
N LYS A 51 -13.00 -1.52 -5.36
CA LYS A 51 -13.87 -2.45 -4.63
C LYS A 51 -13.15 -3.07 -3.42
N ALA A 52 -11.90 -3.51 -3.58
CA ALA A 52 -11.11 -4.05 -2.48
C ALA A 52 -10.89 -3.03 -1.36
N LEU A 53 -10.58 -1.78 -1.70
CA LEU A 53 -10.41 -0.69 -0.74
C LEU A 53 -11.72 -0.36 -0.01
N ARG A 54 -12.85 -0.30 -0.72
CA ARG A 54 -14.17 -0.10 -0.11
C ARG A 54 -14.52 -1.23 0.87
N MET A 55 -14.30 -2.49 0.47
CA MET A 55 -14.54 -3.65 1.33
C MET A 55 -13.63 -3.66 2.56
N ALA A 56 -12.34 -3.35 2.40
CA ALA A 56 -11.43 -3.21 3.52
C ALA A 56 -11.87 -2.10 4.48
N ARG A 57 -12.39 -0.97 3.98
CA ARG A 57 -12.94 0.09 4.82
C ARG A 57 -14.16 -0.37 5.59
N LEU A 58 -15.12 -1.03 4.93
CA LEU A 58 -16.32 -1.56 5.59
C LEU A 58 -15.99 -2.55 6.71
N LYS A 59 -14.89 -3.31 6.55
CA LYS A 59 -14.34 -4.21 7.59
C LYS A 59 -13.57 -3.47 8.70
N GLY A 60 -13.48 -2.14 8.68
CA GLY A 60 -12.72 -1.34 9.65
C GLY A 60 -11.20 -1.47 9.51
N ARG A 61 -10.70 -1.92 8.35
CA ARG A 61 -9.27 -2.24 8.11
C ARG A 61 -8.53 -1.16 7.34
N ILE A 62 -9.15 -0.01 7.09
CA ILE A 62 -8.53 1.15 6.43
C ILE A 62 -8.48 2.31 7.42
N GLN A 63 -7.29 2.85 7.62
CA GLN A 63 -7.08 4.17 8.19
C GLN A 63 -6.84 5.16 7.04
N TYR A 64 -7.27 6.41 7.18
CA TYR A 64 -6.98 7.46 6.19
C TYR A 64 -6.76 8.81 6.87
N GLY A 65 -6.04 9.68 6.18
CA GLY A 65 -5.57 10.94 6.73
C GLY A 65 -4.18 10.83 7.35
N PHE A 66 -3.41 11.91 7.22
CA PHE A 66 -2.00 11.94 7.58
C PHE A 66 -1.78 11.74 9.10
N GLU A 67 -2.46 12.54 9.92
CA GLU A 67 -2.30 12.50 11.39
C GLU A 67 -2.72 11.16 11.97
N THR A 68 -3.87 10.62 11.54
CA THR A 68 -4.38 9.31 11.99
C THR A 68 -3.36 8.21 11.75
N ILE A 69 -2.80 8.14 10.55
CA ILE A 69 -1.84 7.09 10.17
C ILE A 69 -0.51 7.28 10.91
N PHE A 70 -0.03 8.52 11.01
CA PHE A 70 1.23 8.82 11.68
C PHE A 70 1.18 8.46 13.17
N ASN A 71 0.13 8.91 13.87
CA ASN A 71 -0.07 8.60 15.29
C ASN A 71 -0.19 7.09 15.51
N ARG A 72 -0.97 6.40 14.66
CA ARG A 72 -1.15 4.96 14.72
C ARG A 72 0.16 4.18 14.59
N LEU A 73 1.02 4.57 13.65
CA LEU A 73 2.33 3.93 13.44
C LEU A 73 3.33 4.27 14.55
N ALA A 74 3.28 5.50 15.09
CA ALA A 74 4.10 5.91 16.22
C ALA A 74 3.74 5.13 17.50
N ASP A 75 2.45 4.96 17.78
CA ASP A 75 1.96 4.20 18.94
C ASP A 75 2.30 2.71 18.83
N GLU A 76 2.19 2.14 17.63
CA GLU A 76 2.65 0.77 17.38
C GLU A 76 4.16 0.62 17.68
N SER A 77 4.97 1.57 17.22
CA SER A 77 6.42 1.53 17.43
C SER A 77 6.81 1.61 18.90
N LYS A 78 6.12 2.46 19.68
CA LYS A 78 6.28 2.50 21.14
C LYS A 78 5.87 1.19 21.80
N GLY A 79 4.75 0.60 21.37
CA GLY A 79 4.30 -0.71 21.86
C GLY A 79 5.31 -1.83 21.59
N ILE A 80 5.90 -1.86 20.39
CA ILE A 80 6.93 -2.83 20.03
C ILE A 80 8.21 -2.63 20.87
N ALA A 81 8.67 -1.38 21.01
CA ALA A 81 9.85 -1.07 21.80
C ALA A 81 9.70 -1.53 23.26
N ASN A 82 8.50 -1.31 23.84
CA ASN A 82 8.19 -1.73 25.20
C ASN A 82 8.16 -3.27 25.37
N VAL A 83 7.76 -4.02 24.34
CA VAL A 83 7.79 -5.49 24.35
C VAL A 83 9.20 -6.04 24.10
N ARG A 84 9.99 -5.40 23.22
CA ARG A 84 11.38 -5.80 22.93
C ARG A 84 12.28 -5.72 24.16
N GLY A 85 12.02 -4.80 25.08
CA GLY A 85 12.72 -4.73 26.37
C GLY A 85 12.53 -5.98 27.26
N ARG A 86 11.60 -6.89 26.92
CA ARG A 86 11.26 -8.06 27.74
C ARG A 86 11.45 -9.43 27.04
N GLY A 87 11.87 -9.48 25.78
CA GLY A 87 12.07 -10.75 25.07
C GLY A 87 12.53 -10.57 23.63
N GLY A 88 13.75 -11.03 23.35
CA GLY A 88 14.48 -10.81 22.09
C GLY A 88 14.01 -11.62 20.89
N THR A 89 12.73 -11.55 20.52
CA THR A 89 12.27 -12.11 19.24
C THR A 89 12.43 -11.06 18.13
N PRO A 90 13.09 -11.39 16.99
CA PRO A 90 13.16 -10.50 15.85
C PRO A 90 11.75 -10.14 15.38
N TYR A 91 11.41 -8.86 15.49
CA TYR A 91 10.10 -8.38 15.08
C TYR A 91 9.95 -8.49 13.56
N GLY A 92 8.82 -9.05 13.12
CA GLY A 92 8.55 -9.58 11.78
C GLY A 92 9.17 -8.86 10.59
N ASP A 93 9.81 -9.65 9.73
CA ASP A 93 10.44 -9.25 8.46
C ASP A 93 9.45 -9.11 7.27
N ARG A 94 8.15 -9.13 7.57
CA ARG A 94 7.09 -9.36 6.59
C ARG A 94 6.12 -8.20 6.52
N VAL A 95 5.73 -7.84 5.32
CA VAL A 95 4.71 -6.82 5.05
C VAL A 95 3.38 -7.24 5.70
N SER A 96 2.87 -6.35 6.54
CA SER A 96 1.59 -6.50 7.21
C SER A 96 0.70 -5.27 7.09
N ARG A 97 1.24 -4.16 6.54
CA ARG A 97 0.53 -2.93 6.26
C ARG A 97 0.89 -2.42 4.87
N LEU A 98 -0.09 -1.79 4.24
CA LEU A 98 0.07 -1.20 2.92
C LEU A 98 -0.32 0.27 3.01
N LEU A 99 0.61 1.15 2.68
CA LEU A 99 0.42 2.58 2.57
C LEU A 99 0.13 2.93 1.10
N LEU A 100 -0.96 3.65 0.87
CA LEU A 100 -1.38 4.10 -0.44
C LEU A 100 -1.59 5.61 -0.40
N PHE A 101 -1.05 6.32 -1.40
CA PHE A 101 -1.10 7.78 -1.44
C PHE A 101 -1.33 8.31 -2.85
N SER A 102 -1.97 9.47 -2.94
CA SER A 102 -2.32 10.10 -4.22
C SER A 102 -1.10 10.72 -4.92
N ASN A 103 -1.23 10.94 -6.23
CA ASN A 103 -0.19 11.52 -7.09
C ASN A 103 -0.17 13.06 -7.14
N ASP A 104 -1.08 13.72 -6.43
CA ASP A 104 -1.22 15.18 -6.37
C ASP A 104 -0.62 15.79 -5.08
N GLY A 105 0.27 15.08 -4.42
CA GLY A 105 0.97 15.53 -3.21
C GLY A 105 2.00 16.62 -3.50
N ALA A 106 2.22 17.51 -2.54
CA ALA A 106 3.38 18.41 -2.58
C ALA A 106 4.65 17.62 -2.22
N GLU A 107 5.83 18.07 -2.65
CA GLU A 107 7.10 17.36 -2.38
C GLU A 107 7.33 17.13 -0.87
N ARG A 108 6.96 18.09 -0.02
CA ARG A 108 7.01 17.94 1.44
C ARG A 108 6.20 16.76 1.96
N PHE A 109 5.09 16.43 1.30
CA PHE A 109 4.25 15.29 1.68
C PHE A 109 4.95 13.97 1.33
N TYR A 110 5.57 13.90 0.15
CA TYR A 110 6.34 12.72 -0.27
C TYR A 110 7.60 12.49 0.56
N ARG A 111 8.30 13.55 1.01
CA ARG A 111 9.40 13.44 1.99
C ARG A 111 8.96 12.80 3.31
N HIS A 112 7.78 13.18 3.82
CA HIS A 112 7.25 12.57 5.04
C HIS A 112 6.86 11.10 4.81
N ILE A 113 6.28 10.77 3.64
CA ILE A 113 6.01 9.38 3.28
C ILE A 113 7.30 8.57 3.21
N GLU A 114 8.35 9.08 2.59
CA GLU A 114 9.65 8.40 2.52
C GLU A 114 10.18 8.09 3.92
N SER A 115 10.18 9.10 4.80
CA SER A 115 10.60 8.96 6.20
C SER A 115 9.77 7.89 6.94
N LEU A 116 8.45 7.88 6.72
CA LEU A 116 7.53 6.89 7.29
C LEU A 116 7.85 5.46 6.78
N LEU A 117 8.03 5.29 5.47
CA LEU A 117 8.32 3.99 4.86
C LEU A 117 9.67 3.44 5.35
N GLN A 118 10.68 4.30 5.51
CA GLN A 118 11.99 3.92 6.05
C GLN A 118 11.91 3.53 7.52
N ALA A 119 11.21 4.31 8.35
CA ALA A 119 11.09 4.06 9.79
C ALA A 119 10.34 2.78 10.15
N HIS A 120 9.37 2.37 9.31
CA HIS A 120 8.53 1.19 9.55
C HIS A 120 8.84 -0.01 8.61
N ALA A 121 9.95 0.06 7.87
CA ALA A 121 10.44 -1.07 7.10
C ALA A 121 10.81 -2.24 8.03
N PRO A 122 10.63 -3.51 7.59
CA PRO A 122 10.08 -3.95 6.31
C PRO A 122 8.55 -4.17 6.31
N ARG A 123 7.84 -3.81 7.40
CA ARG A 123 6.43 -4.22 7.59
C ARG A 123 5.41 -3.33 6.87
N LEU A 124 5.81 -2.13 6.48
CA LEU A 124 4.98 -1.16 5.77
C LEU A 124 5.43 -1.06 4.31
N LEU A 125 4.63 -1.59 3.38
CA LEU A 125 4.86 -1.41 1.93
C LEU A 125 4.17 -0.12 1.47
N GLY A 126 4.81 0.68 0.61
CA GLY A 126 4.22 1.89 0.03
C GLY A 126 3.98 1.80 -1.46
N CYS A 127 2.80 2.21 -1.93
CA CYS A 127 2.52 2.39 -3.36
C CYS A 127 1.87 3.76 -3.64
N LEU A 128 2.28 4.36 -4.76
CA LEU A 128 1.67 5.56 -5.30
C LEU A 128 0.45 5.19 -6.14
N LEU A 129 -0.70 5.80 -5.87
CA LEU A 129 -1.89 5.64 -6.69
C LEU A 129 -1.94 6.71 -7.77
N ASP A 130 -2.24 6.29 -9.00
CA ASP A 130 -2.44 7.18 -10.13
C ASP A 130 -3.83 7.83 -10.13
N ILE A 131 -4.07 8.62 -9.09
CA ILE A 131 -5.34 9.31 -8.82
C ILE A 131 -5.05 10.48 -7.88
N ASP A 132 -5.77 11.59 -8.04
CA ASP A 132 -5.68 12.71 -7.12
C ASP A 132 -6.42 12.44 -5.79
N GLY A 133 -6.18 13.28 -4.79
CA GLY A 133 -6.77 13.08 -3.46
C GLY A 133 -8.29 13.26 -3.38
N ILE A 134 -8.92 14.03 -4.28
CA ILE A 134 -10.38 14.18 -4.30
C ILE A 134 -11.00 12.91 -4.87
N ALA A 135 -10.50 12.45 -6.02
CA ALA A 135 -10.95 11.25 -6.67
C ALA A 135 -10.68 10.01 -5.79
N LEU A 136 -9.56 9.96 -5.07
CA LEU A 136 -9.28 8.90 -4.08
C LEU A 136 -10.33 8.89 -2.96
N GLY A 137 -10.66 10.04 -2.39
CA GLY A 137 -11.64 10.09 -1.33
C GLY A 137 -13.06 9.81 -1.80
N SER A 138 -13.42 10.17 -3.04
CA SER A 138 -14.68 9.76 -3.66
C SER A 138 -14.73 8.25 -3.90
N ALA A 139 -13.70 7.68 -4.53
CA ALA A 139 -13.60 6.24 -4.80
C ALA A 139 -13.63 5.40 -3.52
N LEU A 140 -13.01 5.91 -2.45
CA LEU A 140 -13.09 5.30 -1.12
C LEU A 140 -14.48 5.54 -0.56
N THR A 141 -14.82 6.76 -0.13
CA THR A 141 -15.94 7.06 0.77
C THR A 141 -17.30 7.20 0.10
N GLY A 142 -17.35 7.39 -1.22
CA GLY A 142 -18.55 7.79 -1.96
C GLY A 142 -18.91 9.27 -1.80
N LYS A 143 -18.04 10.06 -1.15
CA LYS A 143 -18.22 11.51 -0.93
C LYS A 143 -17.03 12.25 -1.49
N GLU A 144 -17.23 13.48 -1.95
CA GLU A 144 -16.15 14.40 -2.34
C GLU A 144 -15.38 14.87 -1.11
N THR A 145 -14.50 14.00 -0.62
CA THR A 145 -13.58 14.28 0.48
C THR A 145 -12.16 14.19 -0.03
N ARG A 146 -11.29 15.13 0.36
CA ARG A 146 -9.89 15.08 -0.04
C ARG A 146 -9.11 14.13 0.87
N ILE A 147 -8.71 12.97 0.34
CA ILE A 147 -7.88 11.97 1.02
C ILE A 147 -6.61 11.77 0.22
N LYS A 148 -5.45 12.12 0.77
CA LYS A 148 -4.14 11.92 0.10
C LYS A 148 -3.38 10.69 0.55
N LEU A 149 -3.76 10.12 1.70
CA LEU A 149 -3.05 9.02 2.34
C LEU A 149 -4.07 8.07 2.98
N LEU A 150 -3.91 6.79 2.71
CA LEU A 150 -4.62 5.73 3.39
C LEU A 150 -3.67 4.58 3.71
N MET A 151 -3.99 3.83 4.76
CA MET A 151 -3.24 2.68 5.21
C MET A 151 -4.19 1.51 5.41
N ALA A 152 -3.93 0.40 4.71
CA ALA A 152 -4.57 -0.87 5.00
C ALA A 152 -3.85 -1.57 6.15
N GLU A 153 -4.63 -1.89 7.18
CA GLU A 153 -4.22 -2.69 8.32
C GLU A 153 -4.69 -4.14 8.14
N HIS A 154 -4.00 -5.07 8.80
CA HIS A 154 -4.23 -6.52 8.74
C HIS A 154 -3.78 -7.19 7.43
N LYS A 155 -3.06 -8.31 7.61
CA LYS A 155 -2.50 -9.13 6.53
C LYS A 155 -3.53 -9.57 5.49
N ASP A 156 -4.78 -9.83 5.88
CA ASP A 156 -5.82 -10.31 4.97
C ASP A 156 -6.27 -9.18 4.02
N ALA A 157 -6.46 -7.97 4.53
CA ALA A 157 -6.82 -6.82 3.69
C ALA A 157 -5.65 -6.43 2.78
N VAL A 158 -4.42 -6.45 3.30
CA VAL A 158 -3.22 -6.24 2.49
C VAL A 158 -3.12 -7.28 1.38
N SER A 159 -3.40 -8.55 1.67
CA SER A 159 -3.38 -9.62 0.67
C SER A 159 -4.46 -9.44 -0.39
N GLU A 160 -5.69 -9.13 0.01
CA GLU A 160 -6.80 -8.85 -0.91
C GLU A 160 -6.46 -7.68 -1.85
N ILE A 161 -5.95 -6.57 -1.32
CA ILE A 161 -5.58 -5.38 -2.10
C ILE A 161 -4.40 -5.65 -3.04
N LEU A 162 -3.36 -6.36 -2.59
CA LEU A 162 -2.21 -6.65 -3.45
C LEU A 162 -2.58 -7.57 -4.62
N ARG A 163 -3.55 -8.48 -4.46
CA ARG A 163 -4.05 -9.31 -5.56
C ARG A 163 -4.75 -8.49 -6.63
N THR A 164 -5.50 -7.45 -6.27
CA THR A 164 -6.18 -6.65 -7.29
C THR A 164 -5.19 -5.89 -8.17
N MET A 165 -4.03 -5.52 -7.64
CA MET A 165 -2.97 -4.85 -8.40
C MET A 165 -2.37 -5.72 -9.52
N VAL A 166 -2.49 -7.04 -9.43
CA VAL A 166 -2.09 -7.98 -10.50
C VAL A 166 -3.26 -8.49 -11.33
N ALA A 167 -4.48 -8.53 -10.77
CA ALA A 167 -5.66 -9.04 -11.46
C ALA A 167 -6.07 -8.19 -12.67
N GLY A 168 -5.82 -6.88 -12.65
CA GLY A 168 -6.01 -5.97 -13.79
C GLY A 168 -5.09 -6.24 -14.99
N GLN A 169 -4.33 -7.34 -15.00
CA GLN A 169 -3.47 -7.80 -16.11
C GLN A 169 -4.00 -9.08 -16.79
N ASN A 170 -4.94 -9.81 -16.17
CA ASN A 170 -5.35 -11.15 -16.62
C ASN A 170 -6.69 -11.18 -17.37
N MET A 171 -7.24 -10.04 -17.76
CA MET A 171 -8.41 -10.02 -18.63
C MET A 171 -7.93 -9.79 -20.07
N PRO A 172 -7.94 -10.82 -20.95
CA PRO A 172 -7.83 -10.56 -22.37
C PRO A 172 -8.99 -9.63 -22.76
N SER A 173 -8.66 -8.57 -23.49
CA SER A 173 -9.66 -7.73 -24.16
C SER A 173 -10.52 -8.62 -25.04
N PHE A 174 -11.71 -8.98 -24.58
CA PHE A 174 -12.76 -9.50 -25.47
C PHE A 174 -13.23 -8.31 -26.32
N GLY A 175 -12.56 -8.13 -27.44
CA GLY A 175 -12.75 -7.01 -28.34
C GLY A 175 -12.02 -7.24 -29.66
N ASP A 176 -12.12 -8.44 -30.21
CA ASP A 176 -12.01 -8.61 -31.65
C ASP A 176 -12.82 -9.83 -32.11
N VAL A 177 -14.11 -9.61 -32.34
CA VAL A 177 -14.87 -10.37 -33.33
C VAL A 177 -15.65 -9.33 -34.15
N SER A 178 -14.92 -8.68 -35.04
CA SER A 178 -15.52 -8.03 -36.20
C SER A 178 -15.66 -9.07 -37.31
N ARG A 179 -16.92 -9.43 -37.60
CA ARG A 179 -17.53 -9.92 -38.86
C ARG A 179 -18.35 -11.18 -38.67
#